data_AF-A0A2A2EHT0-F1
#
_entry.id   AF-A0A2A2EHT0-F1
#
_cell.length_a   1.000
_cell.length_b   1.000
_cell.length_c   1.000
_cell.angle_alpha   90.00
_cell.angle_beta   90.00
_cell.angle_gamma   90.00
#
_symmetry.space_group_name_H-M   'P 1'
#
loop_
_entity.id
_entity.type
_entity.pdbx_description
1 polymer ?
#
loop_
_entity_poly.entity_id
_entity_poly.type
_entity_poly.pdbx_seq_one_letter_code
_entity_poly.pdbx_strand_id
1 'polypeptide(L)'
;MAQITMSEMLKAGLQFGHQTRRWNPKMKQYILTERNGIYIINLFKTLDLIDVAYDFIKTTVAHNGTVLFVGTKKQAQEAIKTQATRVNMPYVSERWLGGMLTNFQTVSKRVTRLKELEEMDFSDVHGSGLTKKELLLLEREKDKLEKQLGGIRNMNRTPSAMFVVDVNKEALAVEEAHKLGIPVVAIVDTNADPETVEYPIPANDDAIRGIELLTTLFADAVAEGLLERSGKSAQTEGASSEQPMAAWEKELLENADRENAVVTESAVLKDDEAEGASSEAARSDAHFEASQAEQDTESK
;
A
#
# COMPACT_ATOMS: atom_id res chain seq x y z
N MET A 1 -7.61 -8.74 0.62
CA MET A 1 -6.99 -9.45 -0.53
C MET A 1 -6.73 -8.43 -1.61
N ALA A 2 -5.55 -8.48 -2.23
CA ALA A 2 -5.14 -7.49 -3.21
C ALA A 2 -6.05 -7.51 -4.44
N GLN A 3 -6.79 -6.43 -4.69
CA GLN A 3 -7.70 -6.31 -5.83
C GLN A 3 -6.96 -5.86 -7.11
N ILE A 4 -5.84 -6.49 -7.47
CA ILE A 4 -5.19 -6.21 -8.76
C ILE A 4 -5.45 -7.36 -9.73
N THR A 5 -5.95 -6.99 -10.90
CA THR A 5 -6.11 -7.93 -12.00
C THR A 5 -4.85 -8.04 -12.85
N MET A 6 -4.61 -9.22 -13.43
CA MET A 6 -3.49 -9.43 -14.37
C MET A 6 -3.55 -8.46 -15.56
N SER A 7 -4.76 -8.10 -15.99
CA SER A 7 -5.02 -7.13 -17.06
C SER A 7 -4.48 -5.73 -16.72
N GLU A 8 -4.59 -5.28 -15.48
CA GLU A 8 -4.04 -4.01 -15.03
C GLU A 8 -2.52 -4.05 -14.99
N MET A 9 -1.93 -5.14 -14.49
CA MET A 9 -0.48 -5.32 -14.48
C MET A 9 0.11 -5.28 -15.91
N LEU A 10 -0.57 -5.92 -16.87
CA LEU A 10 -0.17 -5.91 -18.28
C LEU A 10 -0.27 -4.51 -18.90
N LYS A 11 -1.33 -3.75 -18.59
CA LYS A 11 -1.51 -2.36 -19.05
C LYS A 11 -0.49 -1.40 -18.43
N ALA A 12 -0.10 -1.66 -17.19
CA ALA A 12 0.90 -0.88 -16.46
C ALA A 12 2.34 -1.19 -16.90
N GLY A 13 2.56 -2.30 -17.62
CA GLY A 13 3.86 -2.67 -18.18
C GLY A 13 4.80 -3.39 -17.19
N LEU A 14 4.24 -4.03 -16.15
CA LEU A 14 5.01 -4.75 -15.12
C LEU A 14 5.72 -6.01 -15.63
N GLN A 15 5.25 -6.56 -16.75
CA GLN A 15 5.78 -7.78 -17.36
C GLN A 15 7.12 -7.61 -18.07
N PHE A 16 7.51 -6.37 -18.39
CA PHE A 16 8.73 -6.12 -19.15
C PHE A 16 9.93 -6.07 -18.20
N GLY A 17 10.90 -6.94 -18.40
CA GLY A 17 12.18 -6.85 -17.72
C GLY A 17 13.22 -6.07 -18.53
N HIS A 18 14.48 -6.27 -18.20
CA HIS A 18 15.63 -5.70 -18.89
C HIS A 18 16.08 -6.54 -20.10
N GLN A 19 17.08 -6.01 -20.79
CA GLN A 19 17.76 -6.69 -21.90
C GLN A 19 18.46 -7.97 -21.45
N THR A 20 18.49 -8.98 -22.32
CA THR A 20 19.07 -10.31 -22.02
C THR A 20 20.53 -10.28 -21.54
N ARG A 21 21.30 -9.25 -21.90
CA ARG A 21 22.69 -9.08 -21.44
C ARG A 21 22.86 -8.62 -19.99
N ARG A 22 21.81 -8.10 -19.35
CA ARG A 22 21.86 -7.48 -18.01
C ARG A 22 21.22 -8.33 -16.93
N TRP A 23 20.74 -9.52 -17.26
CA TRP A 23 19.97 -10.34 -16.33
C TRP A 23 20.84 -11.04 -15.28
N ASN A 24 20.23 -11.34 -14.15
CA ASN A 24 20.78 -12.17 -13.09
C ASN A 24 20.30 -13.62 -13.26
N PRO A 25 21.21 -14.63 -13.32
CA PRO A 25 20.83 -16.04 -13.45
C PRO A 25 19.85 -16.55 -12.39
N LYS A 26 19.86 -15.98 -11.17
CA LYS A 26 18.93 -16.36 -10.09
C LYS A 26 17.49 -15.94 -10.37
N MET A 27 17.28 -14.94 -11.21
CA MET A 27 15.94 -14.52 -11.67
C MET A 27 15.31 -15.48 -12.67
N LYS A 28 16.02 -16.52 -13.13
CA LYS A 28 15.52 -17.50 -14.12
C LYS A 28 14.16 -18.09 -13.75
N GLN A 29 13.91 -18.31 -12.46
CA GLN A 29 12.64 -18.87 -12.00
C GLN A 29 11.45 -17.93 -12.20
N TYR A 30 11.66 -16.62 -12.25
CA TYR A 30 10.60 -15.61 -12.41
C TYR A 30 10.44 -15.15 -13.86
N ILE A 31 11.40 -15.46 -14.72
CA ILE A 31 11.35 -15.13 -16.15
C ILE A 31 10.51 -16.19 -16.87
N LEU A 32 9.54 -15.74 -17.67
CA LEU A 32 8.68 -16.58 -18.49
C LEU A 32 9.34 -16.92 -19.82
N THR A 33 9.67 -15.91 -20.62
CA THR A 33 10.26 -16.04 -21.96
C THR A 33 11.08 -14.80 -22.32
N GLU A 34 11.79 -14.83 -23.44
CA GLU A 34 12.40 -13.64 -24.05
C GLU A 34 11.71 -13.29 -25.36
N ARG A 35 11.51 -11.99 -25.63
CA ARG A 35 10.98 -11.48 -26.89
C ARG A 35 11.70 -10.21 -27.28
N ASN A 36 12.20 -10.13 -28.51
CA ASN A 36 12.93 -8.97 -29.03
C ASN A 36 14.13 -8.54 -28.14
N GLY A 37 14.80 -9.51 -27.51
CA GLY A 37 15.95 -9.26 -26.63
C GLY A 37 15.60 -8.68 -25.26
N ILE A 38 14.33 -8.69 -24.86
CA ILE A 38 13.83 -8.29 -23.53
C ILE A 38 13.24 -9.52 -22.85
N TYR A 39 13.57 -9.72 -21.57
CA TYR A 39 12.96 -10.76 -20.77
C TYR A 39 11.54 -10.37 -20.35
N ILE A 40 10.62 -11.33 -20.40
CA ILE A 40 9.24 -11.18 -19.93
C ILE A 40 9.12 -11.88 -18.59
N ILE A 41 8.70 -11.14 -17.57
CA ILE A 41 8.50 -11.63 -16.21
C ILE A 41 7.15 -12.36 -16.12
N ASN A 42 7.10 -13.45 -15.37
CA ASN A 42 5.90 -14.24 -15.14
C ASN A 42 5.01 -13.57 -14.09
N LEU A 43 3.98 -12.85 -14.55
CA LEU A 43 3.03 -12.15 -13.68
C LEU A 43 2.19 -13.07 -12.78
N PHE A 44 2.01 -14.35 -13.12
CA PHE A 44 1.30 -15.28 -12.22
C PHE A 44 2.07 -15.46 -10.92
N LYS A 45 3.40 -15.65 -11.01
CA LYS A 45 4.27 -15.72 -9.83
C LYS A 45 4.31 -14.38 -9.08
N THR A 46 4.26 -13.28 -9.82
CA THR A 46 4.20 -11.94 -9.22
C THR A 46 2.94 -11.75 -8.39
N LEU A 47 1.78 -12.20 -8.86
CA LEU A 47 0.52 -12.14 -8.11
C LEU A 47 0.61 -12.92 -6.80
N ASP A 48 1.06 -14.17 -6.84
CA ASP A 48 1.21 -15.00 -5.63
C ASP A 48 2.13 -14.34 -4.60
N LEU A 49 3.24 -13.73 -5.04
CA LEU A 49 4.19 -13.06 -4.17
C LEU A 49 3.70 -11.70 -3.65
N ILE A 50 2.89 -11.00 -4.45
CA ILE A 50 2.24 -9.76 -4.02
C ILE A 50 1.28 -10.06 -2.87
N ASP A 51 0.48 -11.13 -2.95
CA ASP A 51 -0.44 -11.49 -1.88
C ASP A 51 0.29 -11.76 -0.55
N VAL A 52 1.39 -12.52 -0.60
CA VAL A 52 2.23 -12.77 0.58
C VAL A 52 2.82 -11.47 1.15
N ALA A 53 3.35 -10.60 0.29
CA ALA A 53 3.92 -9.32 0.71
C ALA A 53 2.85 -8.35 1.26
N TYR A 54 1.65 -8.37 0.68
CA TYR A 54 0.50 -7.56 1.08
C TYR A 54 0.07 -7.92 2.50
N ASP A 55 -0.12 -9.22 2.77
CA ASP A 55 -0.50 -9.72 4.08
C ASP A 55 0.57 -9.44 5.13
N PHE A 56 1.86 -9.54 4.76
CA PHE A 56 2.97 -9.19 5.63
C PHE A 56 2.97 -7.70 6.03
N ILE A 57 2.81 -6.79 5.05
CA ILE A 57 2.76 -5.34 5.31
C ILE A 57 1.56 -5.00 6.19
N LYS A 58 0.38 -5.51 5.83
CA LYS A 58 -0.85 -5.30 6.58
C LYS A 58 -0.71 -5.75 8.04
N THR A 59 -0.17 -6.96 8.25
CA THR A 59 0.09 -7.52 9.57
C THR A 59 1.09 -6.66 10.35
N THR A 60 2.18 -6.22 9.72
CA THR A 60 3.21 -5.39 10.36
C THR A 60 2.63 -4.08 10.87
N VAL A 61 1.79 -3.42 10.07
CA VAL A 61 1.15 -2.15 10.43
C VAL A 61 0.08 -2.34 11.51
N ALA A 62 -0.69 -3.43 11.44
CA ALA A 62 -1.66 -3.79 12.47
C ALA A 62 -1.00 -3.99 13.85
N HIS A 63 0.25 -4.47 13.90
CA HIS A 63 1.06 -4.59 15.12
C HIS A 63 1.80 -3.30 15.50
N ASN A 64 1.33 -2.14 15.00
CA ASN A 64 1.91 -0.82 15.26
C ASN A 64 3.36 -0.68 14.74
N GLY A 65 3.71 -1.41 13.68
CA GLY A 65 4.95 -1.24 12.95
C GLY A 65 4.90 -0.07 11.98
N THR A 66 6.07 0.51 11.68
CA THR A 66 6.21 1.55 10.65
C THR A 66 6.84 0.98 9.39
N VAL A 67 6.29 1.34 8.23
CA VAL A 67 6.81 0.92 6.92
C VAL A 67 7.51 2.11 6.27
N LEU A 68 8.78 1.93 5.89
CA LEU A 68 9.55 2.96 5.19
C LEU A 68 9.50 2.71 3.67
N PHE A 69 8.95 3.65 2.92
CA PHE A 69 8.95 3.59 1.45
C PHE A 69 10.23 4.20 0.88
N VAL A 70 10.96 3.46 0.05
CA VAL A 70 12.24 3.88 -0.50
C VAL A 70 12.25 3.72 -2.02
N GLY A 71 12.60 4.80 -2.71
CA GLY A 71 12.88 4.75 -4.13
C GLY A 71 13.41 6.09 -4.63
N THR A 72 14.69 6.09 -4.98
CA THR A 72 15.46 7.25 -5.44
C THR A 72 15.44 7.38 -6.96
N LYS A 73 15.00 6.33 -7.65
CA LYS A 73 14.83 6.29 -9.10
C LYS A 73 13.80 7.33 -9.55
N LYS A 74 14.11 8.11 -10.60
CA LYS A 74 13.29 9.23 -11.09
C LYS A 74 11.83 8.84 -11.33
N GLN A 75 11.62 7.62 -11.84
CA GLN A 75 10.31 7.05 -12.14
C GLN A 75 9.49 6.72 -10.88
N ALA A 76 10.15 6.53 -9.73
CA ALA A 76 9.54 6.13 -8.46
C ALA A 76 9.34 7.31 -7.48
N GLN A 77 10.10 8.40 -7.63
CA GLN A 77 10.15 9.49 -6.63
C GLN A 77 8.77 10.07 -6.32
N GLU A 78 8.01 10.40 -7.36
CA GLU A 78 6.69 11.01 -7.23
C GLU A 78 5.65 10.03 -6.67
N ALA A 79 5.61 8.80 -7.20
CA ALA A 79 4.70 7.77 -6.73
C ALA A 79 4.89 7.48 -5.23
N ILE A 80 6.14 7.27 -4.81
CA ILE A 80 6.47 7.01 -3.40
C ILE A 80 6.11 8.19 -2.51
N LYS A 81 6.49 9.42 -2.91
CA LYS A 81 6.21 10.62 -2.12
C LYS A 81 4.71 10.82 -1.93
N THR A 82 3.94 10.74 -3.01
CA THR A 82 2.49 10.95 -2.99
C THR A 82 1.80 9.87 -2.15
N GLN A 83 2.11 8.59 -2.39
CA GLN A 83 1.44 7.48 -1.71
C GLN A 83 1.82 7.37 -0.23
N ALA A 84 3.09 7.57 0.11
CA ALA A 84 3.52 7.54 1.52
C ALA A 84 2.97 8.73 2.32
N THR A 85 2.87 9.92 1.71
CA THR A 85 2.24 11.09 2.34
C THR A 85 0.75 10.85 2.57
N ARG A 86 0.06 10.21 1.61
CA ARG A 86 -1.37 9.83 1.73
C ARG A 86 -1.62 8.95 2.96
N VAL A 87 -0.74 7.99 3.25
CA VAL A 87 -0.88 7.06 4.39
C VAL A 87 -0.10 7.48 5.63
N ASN A 88 0.50 8.67 5.62
CA ASN A 88 1.31 9.23 6.68
C ASN A 88 2.42 8.29 7.19
N MET A 89 3.08 7.59 6.27
CA MET A 89 4.24 6.74 6.55
C MET A 89 5.53 7.42 6.10
N PRO A 90 6.68 7.09 6.72
CA PRO A 90 7.96 7.68 6.33
C PRO A 90 8.37 7.22 4.93
N TYR A 91 9.06 8.10 4.20
CA TYR A 91 9.57 7.81 2.86
C TYR A 91 10.93 8.44 2.56
N VAL A 92 11.63 7.89 1.56
CA VAL A 92 12.86 8.41 0.98
C VAL A 92 12.76 8.38 -0.54
N SER A 93 12.56 9.55 -1.15
CA SER A 93 12.38 9.70 -2.60
C SER A 93 13.61 10.25 -3.33
N GLU A 94 14.51 10.94 -2.64
CA GLU A 94 15.61 11.67 -3.29
C GLU A 94 16.90 10.87 -3.33
N ARG A 95 17.58 10.74 -2.19
CA ARG A 95 18.86 10.03 -2.10
C ARG A 95 18.97 9.32 -0.76
N TRP A 96 19.34 8.05 -0.81
CA TRP A 96 19.76 7.32 0.38
C TRP A 96 21.14 7.81 0.85
N LEU A 97 21.22 8.27 2.09
CA LEU A 97 22.49 8.57 2.74
C LEU A 97 22.96 7.31 3.46
N GLY A 98 24.17 6.86 3.18
CA GLY A 98 24.75 5.72 3.90
C GLY A 98 24.79 6.00 5.41
N GLY A 99 24.35 5.04 6.21
CA GLY A 99 24.18 5.19 7.65
C GLY A 99 22.80 5.68 8.08
N MET A 100 21.82 5.75 7.17
CA MET A 100 20.47 6.23 7.49
C MET A 100 19.78 5.40 8.57
N LEU A 101 19.96 4.08 8.54
CA LEU A 101 19.38 3.18 9.53
C LEU A 101 20.42 2.76 10.56
N THR A 102 21.60 2.37 10.09
CA THR A 102 22.67 1.86 10.96
C THR A 102 23.26 2.92 11.90
N ASN A 103 23.23 4.20 11.50
CA ASN A 103 23.64 5.35 12.32
C ASN A 103 22.47 6.34 12.50
N PHE A 104 21.30 5.81 12.88
CA PHE A 104 20.08 6.60 13.03
C PHE A 104 20.25 7.79 14.00
N GLN A 105 21.02 7.65 15.07
CA GLN A 105 21.27 8.75 16.02
C GLN A 105 21.88 9.99 15.36
N THR A 106 22.78 9.82 14.38
CA THR A 106 23.39 10.94 13.67
C THR A 106 22.41 11.58 12.69
N VAL A 107 21.57 10.76 12.05
CA VAL A 107 20.53 11.26 11.15
C VAL A 107 19.41 11.97 11.91
N SER A 108 19.00 11.47 13.07
CA SER A 108 18.04 12.15 13.95
C SER A 108 18.51 13.54 14.34
N LYS A 109 19.81 13.73 14.64
CA LYS A 109 20.36 15.08 14.91
C LYS A 109 20.18 16.03 13.72
N ARG A 110 20.31 15.52 12.48
CA ARG A 110 20.07 16.32 11.26
C ARG A 110 18.58 16.62 11.06
N VAL A 111 17.69 15.71 11.44
CA VAL A 111 16.24 15.95 11.45
C VAL A 111 15.86 16.99 12.51
N THR A 112 16.46 16.94 13.71
CA THR A 112 16.28 17.98 14.72
C THR A 112 16.76 19.34 14.21
N ARG A 113 17.93 19.38 13.55
CA ARG A 113 18.43 20.60 12.90
C ARG A 113 17.47 21.14 11.85
N LEU A 114 16.81 20.28 11.07
CA LEU A 114 15.76 20.70 10.13
C LEU A 114 14.59 21.36 10.87
N LYS A 115 14.11 20.77 11.97
CA LYS A 115 13.03 21.34 12.78
C LYS A 115 13.42 22.70 13.38
N GLU A 116 14.65 22.85 13.88
CA GLU A 116 15.18 24.14 14.35
C GLU A 116 15.18 25.20 13.24
N LEU A 117 15.58 24.83 12.01
CA LEU A 117 15.58 25.73 10.87
C LEU A 117 14.17 26.07 10.38
N GLU A 118 13.19 25.19 10.56
CA GLU A 118 11.78 25.47 10.24
C GLU A 118 11.15 26.48 11.20
N GLU A 119 11.59 26.49 12.46
CA GLU A 119 11.12 27.42 13.51
C GLU A 119 11.72 28.83 13.37
N MET A 120 12.77 29.02 12.56
CA MET A 120 13.39 30.33 12.36
C MET A 120 12.65 31.19 11.32
N ASP A 121 12.41 32.45 11.69
CA ASP A 121 11.87 33.47 10.78
C ASP A 121 12.97 34.08 9.90
N PHE A 122 13.16 33.53 8.70
CA PHE A 122 14.17 34.01 7.74
C PHE A 122 13.92 35.44 7.21
N SER A 123 12.70 35.96 7.36
CA SER A 123 12.33 37.32 6.94
C SER A 123 12.75 38.40 7.93
N ASP A 124 12.92 38.07 9.22
CA ASP A 124 13.27 39.05 10.24
C ASP A 124 14.78 39.14 10.47
N VAL A 125 15.41 40.04 9.70
CA VAL A 125 16.84 40.35 9.79
C VAL A 125 17.20 41.06 11.11
N HIS A 126 16.27 41.79 11.73
CA HIS A 126 16.54 42.53 12.96
C HIS A 126 16.31 41.69 14.22
N GLY A 127 15.30 40.82 14.23
CA GLY A 127 15.03 39.90 15.33
C GLY A 127 16.03 38.74 15.44
N SER A 128 16.63 38.30 14.32
CA SER A 128 17.59 37.18 14.30
C SER A 128 19.03 37.57 14.67
N GLY A 129 19.40 38.84 14.55
CA GLY A 129 20.78 39.30 14.76
C GLY A 129 21.79 38.82 13.71
N LEU A 130 21.31 38.24 12.59
CA LEU A 130 22.13 37.66 11.52
C LEU A 130 22.18 38.58 10.29
N THR A 131 23.25 38.46 9.52
CA THR A 131 23.35 39.17 8.23
C THR A 131 22.45 38.52 7.17
N LYS A 132 22.01 39.30 6.17
CA LYS A 132 21.23 38.77 5.03
C LYS A 132 21.92 37.61 4.31
N LYS A 133 23.26 37.60 4.28
CA LYS A 133 24.04 36.51 3.66
C LYS A 133 23.95 35.22 4.49
N GLU A 134 24.01 35.33 5.82
CA GLU A 134 23.89 34.18 6.72
C GLU A 134 22.46 33.61 6.68
N LEU A 135 21.44 34.47 6.68
CA LEU A 135 20.04 34.03 6.53
C LEU A 135 19.83 33.25 5.23
N LEU A 136 20.36 33.75 4.10
CA LEU A 136 20.29 33.04 2.82
C LEU A 136 21.03 31.68 2.84
N LEU A 137 22.13 31.58 3.58
CA LEU A 137 22.85 30.31 3.73
C LEU A 137 22.05 29.30 4.56
N LEU A 138 21.39 29.75 5.62
CA LEU A 138 20.53 28.91 6.45
C LEU A 138 19.26 28.49 5.70
N GLU A 139 18.68 29.36 4.88
CA GLU A 139 17.55 29.02 4.01
C GLU A 139 17.94 27.93 3.01
N ARG A 140 19.11 28.05 2.36
CA ARG A 140 19.63 26.99 1.48
C ARG A 140 19.96 25.70 2.24
N GLU A 141 20.40 25.79 3.49
CA GLU A 141 20.61 24.63 4.35
C GLU A 141 19.27 23.92 4.63
N LYS A 142 18.22 24.69 4.98
CA LYS A 142 16.86 24.19 5.18
C LYS A 142 16.34 23.49 3.92
N ASP A 143 16.36 24.15 2.77
CA ASP A 143 15.87 23.58 1.50
C ASP A 143 16.56 22.25 1.16
N LYS A 144 17.88 22.19 1.40
CA LYS A 144 18.67 20.98 1.17
C LYS A 144 18.31 19.86 2.15
N LEU A 145 18.14 20.18 3.42
CA LEU A 145 17.76 19.22 4.46
C LEU A 145 16.32 18.73 4.25
N GLU A 146 15.38 19.61 3.92
CA GLU A 146 13.98 19.28 3.65
C GLU A 146 13.88 18.35 2.45
N LYS A 147 14.59 18.64 1.37
CA LYS A 147 14.64 17.78 0.19
C LYS A 147 15.15 16.37 0.53
N GLN A 148 16.18 16.25 1.37
CA GLN A 148 16.82 14.96 1.65
C GLN A 148 16.14 14.16 2.76
N LEU A 149 15.64 14.82 3.81
CA LEU A 149 15.18 14.19 5.06
C LEU A 149 13.71 14.48 5.36
N GLY A 150 12.99 15.23 4.53
CA GLY A 150 11.59 15.60 4.78
C GLY A 150 10.68 14.40 4.97
N GLY A 151 10.89 13.32 4.21
CA GLY A 151 10.09 12.10 4.34
C GLY A 151 10.37 11.26 5.59
N ILE A 152 11.47 11.51 6.32
CA ILE A 152 11.77 10.86 7.61
C ILE A 152 11.64 11.83 8.80
N ARG A 153 11.08 13.03 8.59
CA ARG A 153 10.95 14.09 9.59
C ARG A 153 10.21 13.64 10.86
N ASN A 154 9.19 12.80 10.67
CA ASN A 154 8.32 12.30 11.75
C ASN A 154 8.77 10.93 12.29
N MET A 155 9.90 10.41 11.82
CA MET A 155 10.41 9.11 12.23
C MET A 155 11.23 9.24 13.52
N ASN A 156 10.72 8.66 14.61
CA ASN A 156 11.38 8.69 15.93
C ASN A 156 12.21 7.42 16.22
N ARG A 157 11.91 6.31 15.53
CA ARG A 157 12.59 5.02 15.68
C ARG A 157 12.82 4.41 14.30
N THR A 158 13.71 3.43 14.22
CA THR A 158 13.93 2.65 12.99
C THR A 158 12.63 1.97 12.53
N PRO A 159 12.42 1.82 11.22
CA PRO A 159 11.23 1.18 10.68
C PRO A 159 11.17 -0.31 11.01
N SER A 160 9.96 -0.85 11.02
CA SER A 160 9.70 -2.28 11.23
C SER A 160 9.76 -3.09 9.94
N ALA A 161 9.46 -2.46 8.80
CA ALA A 161 9.61 -3.05 7.48
C ALA A 161 9.99 -1.96 6.46
N MET A 162 10.56 -2.39 5.34
CA MET A 162 10.91 -1.49 4.23
C MET A 162 10.25 -1.94 2.95
N PHE A 163 9.72 -0.99 2.20
CA PHE A 163 9.29 -1.18 0.82
C PHE A 163 10.28 -0.48 -0.12
N VAL A 164 10.94 -1.21 -1.02
CA VAL A 164 12.03 -0.70 -1.86
C VAL A 164 11.69 -0.87 -3.34
N VAL A 165 11.91 0.18 -4.12
CA VAL A 165 11.84 0.14 -5.60
C VAL A 165 13.25 0.10 -6.16
N ASP A 166 13.56 -0.92 -6.96
CA ASP A 166 14.88 -1.20 -7.56
C ASP A 166 15.97 -1.55 -6.52
N VAL A 167 16.14 -2.84 -6.24
CA VAL A 167 17.15 -3.33 -5.27
C VAL A 167 18.59 -2.94 -5.65
N ASN A 168 18.90 -2.91 -6.95
CA ASN A 168 20.27 -2.65 -7.40
C ASN A 168 20.64 -1.18 -7.21
N LYS A 169 19.69 -0.28 -7.43
CA LYS A 169 19.90 1.15 -7.23
C LYS A 169 19.90 1.53 -5.74
N GLU A 170 19.14 0.80 -4.92
CA GLU A 170 18.97 0.99 -3.49
C GLU A 170 19.78 -0.01 -2.64
N ALA A 171 20.84 -0.60 -3.20
CA ALA A 171 21.63 -1.65 -2.54
C ALA A 171 22.09 -1.29 -1.12
N LEU A 172 22.52 -0.04 -0.91
CA LEU A 172 22.92 0.44 0.43
C LEU A 172 21.78 0.39 1.45
N ALA A 173 20.55 0.70 1.03
CA ALA A 173 19.39 0.66 1.90
C ALA A 173 19.07 -0.77 2.33
N VAL A 174 19.12 -1.71 1.38
CA VAL A 174 18.89 -3.14 1.61
C VAL A 174 19.98 -3.74 2.50
N GLU A 175 21.25 -3.42 2.26
CA GLU A 175 22.36 -3.86 3.12
C GLU A 175 22.24 -3.35 4.56
N GLU A 176 21.82 -2.10 4.74
CA GLU A 176 21.58 -1.54 6.08
C GLU A 176 20.39 -2.18 6.78
N ALA A 177 19.30 -2.46 6.03
CA ALA A 177 18.14 -3.17 6.54
C ALA A 177 18.51 -4.56 7.05
N HIS A 178 19.26 -5.32 6.26
CA HIS A 178 19.74 -6.66 6.65
C HIS A 178 20.62 -6.65 7.89
N LYS A 179 21.53 -5.66 8.02
CA LYS A 179 22.38 -5.54 9.21
C LYS A 179 21.58 -5.34 10.50
N LEU A 180 20.41 -4.71 10.41
CA LEU A 180 19.51 -4.46 11.53
C LEU A 180 18.41 -5.53 11.67
N GLY A 181 18.34 -6.50 10.75
CA GLY A 181 17.28 -7.51 10.72
C GLY A 181 15.90 -6.94 10.36
N ILE A 182 15.84 -5.84 9.62
CA ILE A 182 14.60 -5.24 9.14
C ILE A 182 14.19 -5.96 7.85
N PRO A 183 13.02 -6.61 7.79
CA PRO A 183 12.55 -7.30 6.59
C PRO A 183 12.26 -6.32 5.45
N VAL A 184 12.64 -6.73 4.24
CA VAL A 184 12.52 -5.93 3.03
C VAL A 184 11.50 -6.57 2.08
N VAL A 185 10.56 -5.74 1.63
CA VAL A 185 9.67 -5.99 0.49
C VAL A 185 10.20 -5.16 -0.66
N ALA A 186 10.49 -5.76 -1.82
CA ALA A 186 11.05 -4.99 -2.92
C ALA A 186 10.53 -5.41 -4.29
N ILE A 187 10.48 -4.43 -5.20
CA ILE A 187 10.31 -4.68 -6.63
C ILE A 187 11.65 -5.15 -7.19
N VAL A 188 11.66 -6.34 -7.76
CA VAL A 188 12.85 -7.01 -8.29
C VAL A 188 12.69 -7.20 -9.79
N ASP A 189 13.46 -6.46 -10.58
CA ASP A 189 13.57 -6.71 -12.02
C ASP A 189 14.62 -7.82 -12.28
N THR A 190 14.63 -8.33 -13.50
CA THR A 190 15.50 -9.36 -14.07
C THR A 190 17.00 -9.18 -13.84
N ASN A 191 17.50 -7.98 -13.56
CA ASN A 191 18.91 -7.70 -13.24
C ASN A 191 19.24 -7.79 -11.74
N ALA A 192 18.25 -7.78 -10.85
CA ALA A 192 18.45 -7.82 -9.41
C ALA A 192 18.54 -9.27 -8.90
N ASP A 193 19.12 -9.46 -7.72
CA ASP A 193 19.19 -10.76 -7.05
C ASP A 193 17.96 -10.95 -6.13
N PRO A 194 17.05 -11.90 -6.43
CA PRO A 194 15.84 -12.08 -5.64
C PRO A 194 16.11 -12.64 -4.24
N GLU A 195 17.29 -13.23 -3.98
CA GLU A 195 17.64 -13.76 -2.66
C GLU A 195 18.07 -12.67 -1.68
N THR A 196 18.29 -11.45 -2.15
CA THR A 196 18.66 -10.30 -1.31
C THR A 196 17.45 -9.64 -0.64
N VAL A 197 16.25 -10.20 -0.78
CA VAL A 197 15.01 -9.62 -0.28
C VAL A 197 14.15 -10.75 0.27
N GLU A 198 13.56 -10.55 1.46
CA GLU A 198 12.70 -11.56 2.08
C GLU A 198 11.38 -11.74 1.32
N TYR A 199 10.82 -10.64 0.82
CA TYR A 199 9.58 -10.61 0.05
C TYR A 199 9.81 -9.99 -1.33
N PRO A 200 10.37 -10.75 -2.29
CA PRO A 200 10.63 -10.25 -3.64
C PRO A 200 9.34 -10.19 -4.45
N ILE A 201 9.13 -9.09 -5.16
CA ILE A 201 8.02 -8.90 -6.11
C ILE A 201 8.62 -8.78 -7.52
N PRO A 202 8.60 -9.86 -8.32
CA PRO A 202 9.18 -9.85 -9.65
C PRO A 202 8.38 -8.93 -10.57
N ALA A 203 8.90 -7.75 -10.89
CA ALA A 203 8.23 -6.81 -11.78
C ALA A 203 9.17 -5.75 -12.36
N ASN A 204 8.70 -5.04 -13.38
CA ASN A 204 9.41 -3.92 -13.98
C ASN A 204 9.56 -2.74 -13.02
N ASP A 205 10.78 -2.25 -12.85
CA ASP A 205 11.11 -1.08 -12.02
C ASP A 205 11.33 0.22 -12.83
N ASP A 206 11.22 0.17 -14.17
CA ASP A 206 11.36 1.32 -15.07
C ASP A 206 10.00 1.90 -15.49
N ALA A 207 8.93 1.12 -15.42
CA ALA A 207 7.60 1.56 -15.80
C ALA A 207 6.95 2.43 -14.71
N ILE A 208 6.83 3.73 -14.97
CA ILE A 208 6.21 4.70 -14.03
C ILE A 208 4.82 4.22 -13.57
N ARG A 209 3.96 3.81 -14.52
CA ARG A 209 2.61 3.30 -14.21
C ARG A 209 2.64 2.01 -13.39
N GLY A 210 3.65 1.16 -13.61
CA GLY A 210 3.83 -0.07 -12.85
C GLY A 210 4.24 0.19 -11.41
N ILE A 211 5.22 1.07 -11.21
CA ILE A 211 5.67 1.49 -9.88
C ILE A 211 4.53 2.18 -9.14
N GLU A 212 3.78 3.06 -9.80
CA GLU A 212 2.61 3.73 -9.24
C GLU A 212 1.53 2.73 -8.81
N LEU A 213 1.21 1.74 -9.65
CA LEU A 213 0.25 0.69 -9.33
C LEU A 213 0.68 -0.11 -8.08
N LEU A 214 1.93 -0.57 -8.03
CA LEU A 214 2.44 -1.36 -6.91
C LEU A 214 2.57 -0.53 -5.62
N THR A 215 3.09 0.69 -5.71
CA THR A 215 3.19 1.60 -4.55
C THR A 215 1.82 1.97 -3.99
N THR A 216 0.81 2.18 -4.85
CA THR A 216 -0.56 2.43 -4.42
C THR A 216 -1.13 1.22 -3.70
N LEU A 217 -0.94 0.02 -4.24
CA LEU A 217 -1.38 -1.22 -3.60
C LEU A 217 -0.80 -1.40 -2.20
N PHE A 218 0.51 -1.23 -2.03
CA PHE A 218 1.13 -1.38 -0.72
C PHE A 218 0.78 -0.24 0.24
N ALA A 219 0.52 0.97 -0.27
CA ALA A 219 -0.05 2.03 0.53
C ALA A 219 -1.48 1.68 0.99
N ASP A 220 -2.31 1.08 0.14
CA ASP A 220 -3.64 0.61 0.52
C ASP A 220 -3.54 -0.50 1.59
N ALA A 221 -2.57 -1.41 1.47
CA ALA A 221 -2.28 -2.43 2.50
C ALA A 221 -1.93 -1.81 3.86
N VAL A 222 -1.13 -0.74 3.85
CA VAL A 222 -0.81 0.03 5.05
C VAL A 222 -2.08 0.68 5.61
N ALA A 223 -2.90 1.31 4.78
CA ALA A 223 -4.14 1.95 5.21
C ALA A 223 -5.11 0.95 5.85
N GLU A 224 -5.29 -0.23 5.25
CA GLU A 224 -6.08 -1.32 5.84
C GLU A 224 -5.50 -1.77 7.20
N GLY A 225 -4.18 -1.94 7.30
CA GLY A 225 -3.53 -2.30 8.57
C GLY A 225 -3.71 -1.22 9.66
N LEU A 226 -3.74 0.06 9.28
CA LEU A 226 -4.01 1.16 10.21
C LEU A 226 -5.47 1.15 10.69
N LEU A 227 -6.42 0.84 9.81
CA LEU A 227 -7.85 0.71 10.15
C LEU A 227 -8.10 -0.50 11.06
N GLU A 228 -7.47 -1.64 10.80
CA GLU A 228 -7.57 -2.80 11.69
C GLU A 228 -6.97 -2.52 13.07
N ARG A 229 -5.88 -1.75 13.12
CA ARG A 229 -5.31 -1.28 14.38
C ARG A 229 -6.31 -0.40 15.13
N SER A 230 -6.88 0.61 14.48
CA SER A 230 -7.83 1.52 15.13
C SER A 230 -9.09 0.79 15.61
N GLY A 231 -9.63 -0.12 14.80
CA GLY A 231 -10.77 -0.97 15.16
C GLY A 231 -10.48 -1.91 16.34
N LYS A 232 -9.26 -2.48 16.42
CA LYS A 232 -8.82 -3.25 17.59
C LYS A 232 -8.66 -2.39 18.83
N SER A 233 -8.08 -1.19 18.74
CA SER A 233 -8.05 -0.26 19.89
C SER A 233 -9.47 0.11 20.33
N ALA A 234 -10.40 0.37 19.42
CA ALA A 234 -11.80 0.66 19.76
C ALA A 234 -12.52 -0.52 20.44
N GLN A 235 -12.25 -1.77 20.03
CA GLN A 235 -12.78 -2.96 20.72
C GLN A 235 -12.10 -3.22 22.07
N THR A 236 -10.83 -2.88 22.22
CA THR A 236 -10.09 -3.06 23.48
C THR A 236 -10.37 -1.92 24.48
N GLU A 237 -10.74 -0.74 23.97
CA GLU A 237 -11.11 0.48 24.71
C GLU A 237 -12.62 0.66 24.87
N GLY A 238 -13.42 -0.42 24.74
CA GLY A 238 -14.79 -0.53 25.24
C GLY A 238 -14.94 -0.36 26.77
N ALA A 239 -13.90 0.18 27.43
CA ALA A 239 -13.86 0.55 28.83
C ALA A 239 -13.01 1.83 29.10
N SER A 240 -12.94 2.82 28.19
CA SER A 240 -12.78 4.25 28.60
C SER A 240 -12.75 5.25 27.44
N SER A 241 -13.78 6.12 27.43
CA SER A 241 -13.81 7.54 27.03
C SER A 241 -13.29 8.00 25.64
N GLU A 242 -14.28 8.27 24.78
CA GLU A 242 -14.43 9.42 23.87
C GLU A 242 -13.21 10.34 23.64
N GLN A 243 -12.60 10.19 22.46
CA GLN A 243 -11.97 11.30 21.75
C GLN A 243 -12.79 11.65 20.49
N PRO A 244 -12.90 12.94 20.14
CA PRO A 244 -13.73 13.36 19.02
C PRO A 244 -13.09 12.93 17.69
N MET A 245 -13.75 11.99 17.05
CA MET A 245 -13.46 11.38 15.75
C MET A 245 -13.32 12.45 14.64
N ALA A 246 -12.35 12.29 13.73
CA ALA A 246 -12.09 13.23 12.65
C ALA A 246 -13.18 13.17 11.56
N ALA A 247 -13.45 14.27 10.87
CA ALA A 247 -14.58 14.37 9.92
C ALA A 247 -14.53 13.35 8.76
N TRP A 248 -13.33 12.92 8.35
CA TRP A 248 -13.14 11.90 7.31
C TRP A 248 -13.50 10.48 7.79
N GLU A 249 -13.38 10.20 9.09
CA GLU A 249 -13.78 8.91 9.69
C GLU A 249 -15.30 8.77 9.74
N LYS A 250 -16.02 9.89 9.94
CA LYS A 250 -17.50 9.90 9.92
C LYS A 250 -18.08 9.64 8.53
N GLU A 251 -17.52 10.24 7.48
CA GLU A 251 -18.01 10.02 6.11
C GLU A 251 -17.81 8.57 5.64
N LEU A 252 -16.73 7.92 6.07
CA LEU A 252 -16.46 6.52 5.76
C LEU A 252 -17.39 5.55 6.51
N LEU A 253 -17.71 5.85 7.77
CA LEU A 253 -18.70 5.08 8.54
C LEU A 253 -20.11 5.22 7.97
N GLU A 254 -20.54 6.43 7.61
CA GLU A 254 -21.87 6.64 7.00
C GLU A 254 -22.01 5.92 5.65
N ASN A 255 -20.93 5.85 4.86
CA ASN A 255 -20.95 5.10 3.60
C ASN A 255 -20.97 3.58 3.84
N ALA A 256 -20.25 3.07 4.84
CA ALA A 256 -20.28 1.65 5.22
C ALA A 256 -21.64 1.21 5.78
N ASP A 257 -22.32 2.07 6.55
CA ASP A 257 -23.66 1.80 7.06
C ASP A 257 -24.71 1.80 5.94
N ARG A 258 -24.57 2.67 4.92
CA ARG A 258 -25.43 2.67 3.73
C ARG A 258 -25.22 1.43 2.87
N GLU A 259 -23.97 0.99 2.67
CA GLU A 259 -23.68 -0.24 1.92
C GLU A 259 -24.23 -1.46 2.64
N ASN A 260 -24.07 -1.55 3.97
CA ASN A 260 -24.66 -2.64 4.76
C ASN A 260 -26.20 -2.62 4.75
N ALA A 261 -26.83 -1.43 4.81
CA ALA A 261 -28.28 -1.30 4.71
C ALA A 261 -28.82 -1.80 3.36
N VAL A 262 -28.15 -1.46 2.26
CA VAL A 262 -28.52 -1.90 0.90
C VAL A 262 -28.34 -3.41 0.72
N VAL A 263 -27.32 -4.00 1.35
CA VAL A 263 -27.09 -5.45 1.34
C VAL A 263 -28.15 -6.18 2.18
N THR A 264 -28.54 -5.64 3.34
CA THR A 264 -29.63 -6.23 4.15
C THR A 264 -30.98 -6.12 3.47
N GLU A 265 -31.30 -5.01 2.82
CA GLU A 265 -32.57 -4.84 2.10
C GLU A 265 -32.64 -5.76 0.88
N SER A 266 -31.51 -5.98 0.19
CA SER A 266 -31.40 -6.92 -0.93
C SER A 266 -31.42 -8.40 -0.52
N ALA A 267 -31.06 -8.72 0.73
CA ALA A 267 -31.15 -10.08 1.28
C ALA A 267 -32.58 -10.40 1.74
N VAL A 268 -33.26 -9.45 2.39
CA VAL A 268 -34.66 -9.60 2.83
C VAL A 268 -35.60 -9.76 1.62
N LEU A 269 -35.39 -9.01 0.54
CA LEU A 269 -36.18 -9.17 -0.69
C LEU A 269 -35.99 -10.54 -1.38
N LYS A 270 -34.84 -11.19 -1.21
CA LYS A 270 -34.58 -12.52 -1.78
C LYS A 270 -35.19 -13.66 -0.95
N ASP A 271 -35.27 -13.49 0.37
CA ASP A 271 -35.92 -14.47 1.24
C ASP A 271 -37.46 -14.40 1.11
N ASP A 272 -38.03 -13.21 0.92
CA ASP A 272 -39.47 -13.04 0.67
C ASP A 272 -39.93 -13.61 -0.70
N GLU A 273 -39.09 -13.52 -1.75
CA GLU A 273 -39.38 -14.16 -3.06
C GLU A 273 -39.28 -15.70 -2.99
N ALA A 274 -38.42 -16.24 -2.12
CA ALA A 274 -38.26 -17.69 -1.97
C ALA A 274 -39.41 -18.33 -1.15
N GLU A 275 -39.94 -17.64 -0.14
CA GLU A 275 -41.13 -18.11 0.59
C GLU A 275 -42.43 -17.94 -0.22
N GLY A 276 -42.57 -16.85 -0.99
CA GLY A 276 -43.73 -16.59 -1.85
C GLY A 276 -43.98 -17.65 -2.92
N ALA A 277 -42.90 -18.12 -3.58
CA ALA A 277 -42.98 -19.13 -4.64
C ALA A 277 -43.41 -20.52 -4.14
N SER A 278 -43.20 -20.83 -2.85
CA SER A 278 -43.63 -22.11 -2.26
C SER A 278 -45.13 -22.16 -1.95
N SER A 279 -45.79 -20.99 -1.81
CA SER A 279 -47.22 -20.90 -1.48
C SER A 279 -48.14 -20.86 -2.71
N GLU A 280 -47.64 -20.40 -3.86
CA GLU A 280 -48.41 -20.35 -5.11
C GLU A 280 -48.48 -21.71 -5.82
N ALA A 281 -47.41 -22.52 -5.76
CA ALA A 281 -47.41 -23.89 -6.32
C ALA A 281 -48.37 -24.84 -5.57
N ALA A 282 -48.55 -24.65 -4.25
CA ALA A 282 -49.48 -25.45 -3.45
C ALA A 282 -50.96 -25.06 -3.66
N ARG A 283 -51.24 -23.87 -4.21
CA ARG A 283 -52.61 -23.42 -4.52
C ARG A 283 -53.06 -23.74 -5.94
N SER A 284 -52.14 -23.93 -6.89
CA SER A 284 -52.51 -24.36 -8.25
C SER A 284 -52.88 -25.83 -8.37
N ASP A 285 -52.30 -26.72 -7.54
CA ASP A 285 -52.61 -28.16 -7.57
C ASP A 285 -53.97 -28.48 -6.92
N ALA A 286 -54.39 -27.71 -5.90
CA ALA A 286 -55.70 -27.89 -5.27
C ALA A 286 -56.88 -27.46 -6.16
N HIS A 287 -56.65 -26.56 -7.13
CA HIS A 287 -57.72 -26.10 -8.02
C HIS A 287 -57.93 -27.01 -9.24
N PHE A 288 -56.92 -27.81 -9.62
CA PHE A 288 -57.03 -28.76 -10.73
C PHE A 288 -57.79 -30.04 -10.32
N GLU A 289 -57.57 -30.57 -9.11
CA GLU A 289 -58.28 -31.76 -8.61
C GLU A 289 -59.77 -31.52 -8.29
N ALA A 290 -60.16 -30.30 -7.91
CA ALA A 290 -61.57 -29.98 -7.66
C ALA A 290 -62.41 -29.87 -8.96
N SER A 291 -61.78 -29.50 -10.09
CA SER A 291 -62.48 -29.36 -11.38
C SER A 291 -62.69 -30.67 -12.14
N GLN A 292 -61.93 -31.72 -11.82
CA GLN A 292 -62.12 -33.06 -12.41
C GLN A 292 -63.14 -33.91 -11.65
N ALA A 293 -63.45 -33.57 -10.38
CA ALA A 293 -64.43 -34.28 -9.58
C ALA A 293 -65.89 -33.88 -9.88
N GLU A 294 -66.15 -32.70 -10.47
CA GLU A 294 -67.51 -32.24 -10.81
C GLU A 294 -67.98 -32.63 -12.23
N GLN A 295 -67.09 -33.10 -13.10
CA GLN A 295 -67.48 -33.53 -14.46
C GLN A 295 -67.86 -35.02 -14.58
N ASP A 296 -67.59 -35.84 -13.54
CA ASP A 296 -67.94 -37.27 -13.53
C ASP A 296 -69.29 -37.58 -12.83
N THR A 297 -70.03 -36.57 -12.36
CA THR A 297 -71.36 -36.73 -11.74
C THR A 297 -72.56 -36.40 -12.64
N GLU A 298 -72.35 -35.99 -13.89
CA GLU A 298 -73.44 -35.63 -14.83
C GLU A 298 -73.57 -36.56 -16.05
N SER A 299 -73.09 -37.81 -15.93
CA SER A 299 -73.38 -38.89 -16.87
C SER A 299 -73.92 -40.12 -16.14
N LYS A 300 -75.21 -40.06 -15.77
CA LYS A 300 -76.14 -41.20 -15.63
C LYS A 300 -77.57 -40.74 -15.50
#